data_AF-A0A7X2ML75-F1
#
_entry.id   AF-A0A7X2ML75-F1
#
_cell.length_a   1.000
_cell.length_b   1.000
_cell.length_c   1.000
_cell.angle_alpha   90.00
_cell.angle_beta   90.00
_cell.angle_gamma   90.00
#
_symmetry.space_group_name_H-M   'P 1'
#
loop_
_entity.id
_entity.type
_entity.pdbx_description
1 polymer ?
#
loop_
_entity_poly.entity_id
_entity_poly.type
_entity_poly.pdbx_seq_one_letter_code
_entity_poly.pdbx_strand_id
1 'polypeptide(L)'
;MLWLEQGLYLRIEELAHGPRPLPLSSGFTPQTAYRALGCFNPSETSDAYYILSNDRDEIWFICNRHLRTVFLDASNTAFRVKMQEPAESLPVLSAAPDGQIVSFDRSV
;
A
#
# COMPACT_ATOMS: atom_id res chain seq x y z
N MET A 1 -8.09 20.65 7.42
CA MET A 1 -9.06 19.59 7.71
C MET A 1 -8.32 18.27 7.65
N LEU A 2 -8.13 17.58 8.79
CA LEU A 2 -7.57 16.23 8.82
C LEU A 2 -8.74 15.27 8.90
N TRP A 3 -9.15 14.77 7.74
CA TRP A 3 -10.09 13.65 7.64
C TRP A 3 -9.31 12.48 7.05
N LEU A 4 -9.34 11.34 7.74
CA LEU A 4 -8.75 10.09 7.28
C LEU A 4 -9.89 9.15 6.93
N GLU A 5 -9.83 8.57 5.74
CA GLU A 5 -10.81 7.59 5.29
C GLU A 5 -10.82 6.37 6.23
N GLN A 6 -12.02 5.91 6.58
CA GLN A 6 -12.15 4.79 7.51
C GLN A 6 -11.83 3.47 6.81
N GLY A 7 -11.08 2.61 7.50
CA GLY A 7 -10.75 1.30 6.96
C GLY A 7 -9.71 1.33 5.84
N LEU A 8 -8.89 2.38 5.77
CA LEU A 8 -7.78 2.45 4.82
C LEU A 8 -6.67 1.45 5.18
N TYR A 9 -6.35 0.56 4.24
CA TYR A 9 -5.20 -0.34 4.31
C TYR A 9 -4.13 0.05 3.29
N LEU A 10 -2.88 0.09 3.76
CA LEU A 10 -1.70 0.55 3.04
C LEU A 10 -0.63 -0.54 3.00
N ARG A 11 0.13 -0.64 1.91
CA ARG A 11 1.33 -1.49 1.83
C ARG A 11 2.60 -0.65 1.86
N ILE A 12 3.68 -1.25 2.34
CA ILE A 12 5.01 -0.65 2.28
C ILE A 12 5.58 -0.78 0.87
N GLU A 13 6.05 0.33 0.34
CA GLU A 13 6.92 0.42 -0.83
C GLU A 13 8.11 1.30 -0.45
N GLU A 14 9.12 0.67 0.15
CA GLU A 14 10.28 1.38 0.69
C GLU A 14 11.13 1.96 -0.44
N LEU A 15 11.36 3.27 -0.40
CA LEU A 15 12.26 3.96 -1.32
C LEU A 15 13.70 3.81 -0.86
N ALA A 16 14.60 3.43 -1.78
CA ALA A 16 16.04 3.23 -1.49
C ALA A 16 16.73 4.44 -0.82
N HIS A 17 16.31 5.66 -1.19
CA HIS A 17 16.77 6.93 -0.61
C HIS A 17 15.63 7.71 0.06
N GLY A 18 14.65 6.98 0.61
CA GLY A 18 13.49 7.58 1.25
C GLY A 18 13.77 8.13 2.66
N PRO A 19 12.80 8.87 3.23
CA PRO A 19 12.90 9.39 4.59
C PRO A 19 13.06 8.24 5.59
N ARG A 20 13.84 8.49 6.66
CA ARG A 20 13.99 7.54 7.76
C ARG A 20 12.80 7.66 8.74
N PRO A 21 12.41 6.58 9.44
CA PRO A 21 12.99 5.23 9.41
C PRO A 21 12.68 4.46 8.10
N LEU A 22 13.50 3.46 7.79
CA LEU A 22 13.25 2.52 6.69
C LEU A 22 12.26 1.44 7.17
N PRO A 23 11.01 1.42 6.69
CA PRO A 23 9.97 0.56 7.27
C PRO A 23 10.33 -0.95 7.24
N LEU A 24 10.99 -1.44 6.19
CA LEU A 24 11.33 -2.86 6.06
C LEU A 24 12.36 -3.31 7.11
N SER A 25 13.24 -2.40 7.55
CA SER A 25 14.15 -2.66 8.67
C SER A 25 13.46 -2.55 10.05
N SER A 26 12.29 -1.93 10.09
CA SER A 26 11.52 -1.60 11.29
C SER A 26 10.29 -2.50 11.47
N GLY A 27 10.37 -3.76 11.07
CA GLY A 27 9.32 -4.76 11.33
C GLY A 27 8.09 -4.68 10.43
N PHE A 28 8.18 -4.01 9.28
CA PHE A 28 7.16 -4.10 8.24
C PHE A 28 7.55 -5.09 7.15
N THR A 29 6.56 -5.68 6.47
CA THR A 29 6.76 -6.60 5.35
C THR A 29 6.00 -6.14 4.10
N PRO A 30 6.57 -6.28 2.89
CA PRO A 30 5.92 -5.82 1.65
C PRO A 30 4.62 -6.54 1.31
N GLN A 31 4.43 -7.77 1.82
CA GLN A 31 3.27 -8.64 1.55
C GLN A 31 2.13 -8.46 2.58
N THR A 32 2.23 -7.46 3.44
CA THR A 32 1.21 -7.16 4.46
C THR A 32 0.57 -5.81 4.18
N ALA A 33 -0.75 -5.76 4.23
CA ALA A 33 -1.53 -4.54 4.22
C ALA A 33 -1.78 -4.11 5.68
N TYR A 34 -1.46 -2.86 5.99
CA TYR A 34 -1.51 -2.28 7.33
C TYR A 34 -2.63 -1.26 7.41
N ARG A 35 -3.45 -1.35 8.45
CA ARG A 35 -4.53 -0.39 8.70
C ARG A 35 -3.96 0.95 9.13
N ALA A 36 -4.35 2.02 8.44
CA ALA A 36 -4.07 3.37 8.87
C ALA A 36 -4.88 3.70 10.13
N LEU A 37 -4.20 3.91 11.26
CA LEU A 37 -4.82 4.25 12.54
C LEU A 37 -5.02 5.76 12.70
N GLY A 38 -4.23 6.54 11.96
CA GLY A 38 -4.25 7.98 11.98
C GLY A 38 -3.30 8.55 10.95
N CYS A 39 -3.35 9.86 10.79
CA CYS A 39 -2.44 10.63 9.96
C CYS A 39 -2.03 11.88 10.72
N PHE A 40 -0.73 12.15 10.73
CA PHE A 40 -0.11 13.33 11.30
C PHE A 40 0.66 14.05 10.20
N ASN A 41 0.47 15.35 10.07
CA ASN A 41 1.28 16.19 9.19
C ASN A 41 1.89 17.30 10.05
N PRO A 42 3.23 17.35 10.19
CA PRO A 42 3.89 18.48 10.84
C PRO A 42 3.81 19.69 9.90
N SER A 43 3.30 20.82 10.42
CA SER A 43 2.97 22.05 9.68
C SER A 43 4.08 22.62 8.79
N GLU A 44 5.33 22.21 9.01
CA GLU A 44 6.54 22.70 8.35
C GLU A 44 6.97 21.83 7.15
N THR A 45 6.27 20.73 6.86
CA THR A 45 6.64 19.81 5.79
C THR A 45 5.44 19.42 4.91
N SER A 46 5.70 19.11 3.64
CA SER A 46 4.69 18.52 2.75
C SER A 46 4.44 17.02 3.03
N ASP A 47 5.18 16.42 3.96
CA ASP A 47 5.09 14.99 4.25
C ASP A 47 3.96 14.72 5.25
N ALA A 48 3.20 13.67 4.97
CA ALA A 48 2.21 13.12 5.88
C ALA A 48 2.75 11.82 6.47
N TYR A 49 2.55 11.61 7.76
CA TYR A 49 2.96 10.42 8.49
C TYR A 49 1.72 9.64 8.89
N TYR A 50 1.63 8.41 8.41
CA TYR A 50 0.55 7.51 8.79
C TYR A 50 0.97 6.70 10.01
N ILE A 51 0.04 6.57 10.96
CA ILE A 51 0.24 5.80 12.18
C ILE A 51 -0.16 4.35 11.87
N LEU A 52 0.81 3.43 11.92
CA LEU A 52 0.63 2.01 11.60
C LEU A 52 1.12 1.14 12.75
N SER A 53 0.54 -0.05 12.90
CA SER A 53 1.03 -1.11 13.78
C SER A 53 1.75 -2.17 12.95
N ASN A 54 3.03 -2.40 13.22
CA ASN A 54 3.90 -3.25 12.40
C ASN A 54 3.77 -4.76 12.77
N ASP A 55 4.65 -5.60 12.21
CA ASP A 55 4.58 -7.05 12.46
C ASP A 55 5.02 -7.45 13.88
N ARG A 56 5.64 -6.54 14.62
CA ARG A 56 6.14 -6.71 16.01
C ARG A 56 5.22 -6.05 17.05
N ASP A 57 4.01 -5.64 16.66
CA ASP A 57 3.04 -4.93 17.50
C ASP A 57 3.52 -3.54 17.98
N GLU A 58 4.47 -2.93 17.28
CA GLU A 58 4.97 -1.58 17.55
C GLU A 58 4.19 -0.53 16.76
N ILE A 59 4.01 0.67 17.33
CA ILE A 59 3.40 1.82 16.64
C ILE A 59 4.48 2.68 15.98
N TRP A 60 4.29 2.96 14.69
CA TRP A 60 5.23 3.75 13.90
C TRP A 60 4.54 4.85 13.09
N PHE A 61 5.27 5.93 12.88
CA PHE A 61 4.89 7.04 12.00
C PHE A 61 5.62 6.86 10.67
N ILE A 62 4.91 6.36 9.67
CA ILE A 62 5.48 6.06 8.36
C ILE A 62 5.16 7.18 7.38
N CYS A 63 6.19 7.79 6.82
CA CYS A 63 6.02 8.80 5.79
C CYS A 63 5.24 8.24 4.59
N ASN A 64 4.28 9.01 4.09
CA ASN A 64 3.42 8.68 2.95
C ASN A 64 4.18 8.30 1.68
N ARG A 65 5.42 8.76 1.53
CA ARG A 65 6.29 8.40 0.40
C ARG A 65 6.56 6.90 0.31
N HIS A 66 6.62 6.21 1.46
CA HIS A 66 6.82 4.76 1.56
C HIS A 66 5.52 3.95 1.47
N LEU A 67 4.38 4.59 1.21
CA LEU A 67 3.06 3.95 1.31
C LEU A 67 2.34 3.92 -0.03
N ARG A 68 1.65 2.82 -0.30
CA ARG A 68 0.71 2.66 -1.41
C ARG A 68 -0.61 2.14 -0.88
N THR A 69 -1.71 2.58 -1.47
CA THR A 69 -3.04 2.07 -1.14
C THR A 69 -3.18 0.60 -1.53
N VAL A 70 -3.97 -0.15 -0.75
CA VAL A 70 -4.34 -1.53 -1.08
C VAL A 70 -5.86 -1.62 -1.26
N PHE A 71 -6.63 -1.31 -0.21
CA PHE A 71 -8.09 -1.32 -0.23
C PHE A 71 -8.69 -0.45 0.88
N LEU A 72 -10.00 -0.24 0.81
CA LEU A 72 -10.84 0.33 1.87
C LEU A 72 -11.79 -0.74 2.39
N ASP A 73 -11.76 -0.99 3.70
CA ASP A 73 -12.73 -1.84 4.37
C ASP A 73 -13.00 -1.31 5.78
N ALA A 74 -14.06 -0.50 5.91
CA ALA A 74 -14.46 0.10 7.18
C ALA A 74 -15.01 -0.92 8.19
N SER A 75 -15.46 -2.09 7.72
CA SER A 75 -16.00 -3.15 8.58
C SER A 75 -14.90 -3.99 9.24
N ASN A 76 -13.72 -4.02 8.64
CA ASN A 76 -12.60 -4.81 9.13
C ASN A 76 -11.81 -4.07 10.20
N THR A 77 -11.65 -4.74 11.35
CA THR A 77 -10.98 -4.19 12.53
C THR A 77 -9.54 -4.65 12.71
N ALA A 78 -9.03 -5.56 11.86
CA ALA A 78 -7.67 -6.06 11.94
C ALA A 78 -6.63 -4.94 11.77
N PHE A 79 -5.51 -5.04 12.48
CA PHE A 79 -4.39 -4.10 12.25
C PHE A 79 -3.64 -4.39 10.95
N ARG A 80 -3.67 -5.65 10.50
CA ARG A 80 -2.85 -6.17 9.43
C ARG A 80 -3.57 -7.31 8.72
N VAL A 81 -3.45 -7.34 7.40
CA VAL A 81 -4.03 -8.38 6.53
C VAL A 81 -2.93 -8.85 5.59
N LYS A 82 -2.74 -10.16 5.45
CA LYS A 82 -1.83 -10.69 4.42
C LYS A 82 -2.42 -10.43 3.05
N MET A 83 -1.63 -9.79 2.19
CA MET A 83 -2.03 -9.58 0.80
C MET A 83 -1.85 -10.90 0.05
N GLN A 84 -2.83 -11.25 -0.77
CA GLN A 84 -2.59 -12.26 -1.79
C GLN A 84 -1.52 -11.72 -2.73
N GLU A 85 -0.58 -12.58 -3.15
CA GLU A 85 0.33 -12.19 -4.23
C GLU A 85 -0.52 -11.71 -5.41
N PRO A 86 -0.12 -10.62 -6.10
CA PRO A 86 -0.82 -10.24 -7.29
C PRO A 86 -0.82 -11.47 -8.20
N ALA A 87 -2.01 -11.96 -8.55
CA ALA A 87 -2.13 -12.87 -9.69
C ALA A 87 -1.34 -12.23 -10.81
N GLU A 88 -0.35 -12.95 -11.38
CA GLU A 88 0.53 -12.47 -12.44
C GLU A 88 -0.23 -11.49 -13.31
N SER A 89 0.26 -10.24 -13.33
CA SER A 89 -0.40 -9.12 -14.00
C SER A 89 -1.03 -9.58 -15.30
N LEU A 90 -2.36 -9.43 -15.42
CA LEU A 90 -3.06 -9.64 -16.68
C LEU A 90 -2.24 -8.97 -17.77
N PRO A 91 -1.98 -9.66 -18.91
CA PRO A 91 -1.12 -9.12 -19.94
C PRO A 91 -1.63 -7.72 -20.28
N VAL A 92 -0.77 -6.72 -20.01
CA VAL A 92 -1.00 -5.37 -20.49
C VAL A 92 -1.17 -5.53 -21.99
N LEU A 93 -2.37 -5.26 -22.50
CA LEU A 93 -2.60 -5.14 -23.94
C LEU A 93 -1.68 -4.01 -24.41
N SER A 94 -0.48 -4.37 -24.87
CA SER A 94 0.30 -3.46 -25.69
C SER A 94 -0.53 -3.27 -26.95
N ALA A 95 -0.99 -2.04 -27.19
CA ALA A 95 -1.59 -1.70 -28.46
C ALA A 95 -0.58 -2.10 -29.55
N ALA A 96 -0.95 -3.09 -30.37
CA ALA A 96 -0.23 -3.37 -31.59
C ALA A 96 -0.20 -2.06 -32.41
N PRO A 97 0.92 -1.74 -33.09
CA PRO A 97 0.97 -0.55 -33.95
C PRO A 97 -0.13 -0.54 -35.02
N ASP A 98 -0.70 -1.70 -35.34
CA ASP A 98 -1.67 -1.87 -36.41
C ASP A 98 -2.84 -2.77 -35.97
N GLY A 99 -3.92 -2.17 -35.46
CA GLY A 99 -5.31 -2.53 -35.75
C GLY A 99 -5.84 -3.98 -35.64
N GLN A 100 -5.14 -4.97 -35.09
CA GLN A 100 -5.65 -6.34 -34.96
C GLN A 100 -5.92 -6.74 -33.51
N ILE A 101 -7.20 -7.00 -33.20
CA ILE A 101 -7.66 -7.59 -31.95
C ILE A 101 -7.36 -9.09 -32.01
N VAL A 102 -6.52 -9.60 -31.10
CA VAL A 102 -6.29 -11.04 -30.94
C VAL A 102 -7.29 -11.57 -29.91
N SER A 103 -8.28 -12.33 -30.37
CA SER A 103 -9.20 -13.08 -29.50
C SER A 103 -8.48 -14.30 -28.92
N PHE A 104 -8.46 -14.45 -27.59
CA PHE A 104 -8.06 -15.69 -26.94
C PHE A 104 -9.30 -16.47 -26.52
N ASP A 105 -9.55 -17.61 -27.16
CA ASP A 105 -10.43 -18.66 -26.65
C ASP A 105 -9.75 -19.35 -25.47
N ARG A 106 -10.42 -19.43 -24.32
CA ARG A 106 -10.01 -20.30 -23.21
C ARG A 106 -10.66 -21.67 -23.40
N SER A 107 -9.84 -22.68 -23.66
CA SER A 107 -10.22 -24.08 -23.41
C SER A 107 -10.14 -24.37 -21.91
N VAL A 108 -11.12 -25.16 -21.46
CA VAL A 108 -11.54 -25.53 -20.09
C VAL A 108 -10.40 -25.86 -19.13
#